data_AF-I3IA49-F1
#
_entry.id   AF-I3IA49-F1
#
_cell.length_a   1.000
_cell.length_b   1.000
_cell.length_c   1.000
_cell.angle_alpha   90.00
_cell.angle_beta   90.00
_cell.angle_gamma   90.00
#
_symmetry.space_group_name_H-M   'P 1'
#
loop_
_entity.id
_entity.type
_entity.pdbx_description
1 polymer ?
#
loop_
_entity_poly.entity_id
_entity_poly.type
_entity_poly.pdbx_seq_one_letter_code
_entity_poly.pdbx_strand_id
1 'polypeptide(L)'
;MFTLRVAKAQPEYVTYKERYKVDLPLQMAECEANYARLTKLTAPVEADEIRFMVTRANQQWLHLLRVTERSPYTTTLELSRTSVGQSSQWLSMPKLTLRMYHDAKLAEVLAWEGHKRLRPRYDYPNQSMYQSDEKYQLNRFLGEWLNLCLEQGHAVGELASF
;
A
#
# COMPACT_ATOMS: atom_id res chain seq x y z
N MET A 1 2.53 42.90 -27.10
CA MET A 1 3.07 42.00 -28.15
C MET A 1 2.88 40.57 -27.66
N PHE A 2 1.91 39.83 -28.18
CA PHE A 2 1.70 38.41 -27.84
C PHE A 2 2.44 37.55 -28.87
N THR A 3 3.39 36.74 -28.44
CA THR A 3 4.07 35.76 -29.30
C THR A 3 3.22 34.49 -29.38
N LEU A 4 2.62 34.25 -30.54
CA LEU A 4 2.01 32.96 -30.86
C LEU A 4 3.11 31.90 -30.85
N ARG A 5 3.03 30.94 -29.92
CA ARG A 5 3.89 29.75 -29.93
C ARG A 5 3.51 28.93 -31.16
N VAL A 6 4.37 28.96 -32.17
CA VAL A 6 4.28 28.04 -33.31
C VAL A 6 4.55 26.63 -32.80
N ALA A 7 3.56 25.75 -32.92
CA ALA A 7 3.71 24.34 -32.61
C ALA A 7 4.76 23.74 -33.58
N LYS A 8 5.88 23.25 -33.05
CA LYS A 8 6.84 22.48 -33.85
C LYS A 8 6.17 21.16 -34.26
N ALA A 9 6.25 20.84 -35.56
CA ALA A 9 5.79 19.56 -36.09
C ALA A 9 6.51 18.41 -35.38
N GLN A 10 5.74 17.46 -34.87
CA GLN A 10 6.22 16.33 -34.10
C GLN A 10 6.62 15.17 -35.05
N PRO A 11 7.72 14.47 -34.80
CA PRO A 11 8.06 13.27 -35.57
C PRO A 11 7.10 12.12 -35.22
N GLU A 12 6.66 11.36 -36.23
CA GLU A 12 5.62 10.32 -36.16
C GLU A 12 5.91 9.18 -35.15
N TYR A 13 7.17 8.99 -34.74
CA TYR A 13 7.56 7.93 -33.81
C TYR A 13 7.43 8.31 -32.32
N VAL A 14 7.08 9.56 -31.99
CA VAL A 14 6.95 10.01 -30.61
C VAL A 14 5.49 10.07 -30.20
N THR A 15 5.02 9.03 -29.51
CA THR A 15 3.71 9.06 -28.83
C THR A 15 3.89 9.68 -27.44
N TYR A 16 3.52 10.95 -27.28
CA TYR A 16 3.43 11.55 -25.95
C TYR A 16 2.21 10.99 -25.23
N LYS A 17 2.43 10.06 -24.30
CA LYS A 17 1.38 9.63 -23.37
C LYS A 17 0.88 10.84 -22.59
N GLU A 18 -0.45 10.98 -22.47
CA GLU A 18 -1.04 12.10 -21.73
C GLU A 18 -0.46 12.20 -20.33
N ARG A 19 -0.19 13.44 -19.89
CA ARG A 19 0.38 13.69 -18.58
C ARG A 19 -0.60 13.19 -17.51
N TYR A 20 -0.16 12.26 -16.66
CA TYR A 20 -0.98 11.71 -15.58
C TYR A 20 -1.66 12.83 -14.77
N LYS A 21 -2.97 12.71 -14.58
CA LYS A 21 -3.77 13.57 -13.71
C LYS A 21 -4.21 12.73 -12.51
N VAL A 22 -4.02 13.27 -11.32
CA VAL A 22 -4.44 12.61 -10.09
C VAL A 22 -5.96 12.55 -10.06
N ASP A 23 -6.51 11.35 -10.01
CA ASP A 23 -7.91 11.09 -9.73
C ASP A 23 -8.10 11.08 -8.20
N LEU A 24 -8.41 12.25 -7.63
CA LEU A 24 -8.57 12.41 -6.19
C LEU A 24 -9.75 11.57 -5.64
N PRO A 25 -10.95 11.58 -6.26
CA PRO A 25 -12.05 10.72 -5.80
C PRO A 25 -11.66 9.24 -5.72
N LEU A 26 -10.99 8.72 -6.75
CA LEU A 26 -10.55 7.33 -6.78
C LEU A 26 -9.52 7.05 -5.67
N GLN A 27 -8.54 7.94 -5.49
CA GLN A 27 -7.56 7.79 -4.40
C GLN A 27 -8.22 7.81 -3.01
N MET A 28 -9.20 8.68 -2.80
CA MET A 28 -9.94 8.74 -1.54
C MET A 28 -10.75 7.47 -1.30
N ALA A 29 -11.45 6.97 -2.32
CA ALA A 29 -12.22 5.73 -2.23
C ALA A 29 -11.34 4.52 -1.85
N GLU A 30 -10.14 4.41 -2.43
CA GLU A 30 -9.18 3.38 -2.02
C GLU A 30 -8.76 3.53 -0.55
N CYS A 31 -8.52 4.76 -0.08
CA CYS A 31 -8.14 5.01 1.30
C CYS A 31 -9.28 4.69 2.30
N GLU A 32 -10.53 5.01 1.96
CA GLU A 32 -11.72 4.66 2.75
C GLU A 32 -11.89 3.13 2.84
N ALA A 33 -11.77 2.45 1.69
CA ALA A 33 -11.87 1.00 1.64
C ALA A 33 -10.76 0.32 2.45
N ASN A 34 -9.53 0.86 2.39
CA ASN A 34 -8.42 0.38 3.21
C ASN A 34 -8.65 0.60 4.70
N TYR A 35 -9.23 1.73 5.10
CA TYR A 35 -9.58 1.99 6.49
C TYR A 35 -10.58 0.96 7.01
N ALA A 36 -11.63 0.68 6.24
CA ALA A 36 -12.64 -0.31 6.60
C ALA A 36 -12.03 -1.72 6.74
N ARG A 37 -11.16 -2.12 5.81
CA ARG A 37 -10.46 -3.41 5.85
C ARG A 37 -9.52 -3.53 7.05
N LEU A 38 -8.71 -2.51 7.31
CA LEU A 38 -7.82 -2.47 8.48
C LEU A 38 -8.63 -2.52 9.77
N THR A 39 -9.69 -1.73 9.88
CA THR A 39 -10.57 -1.74 11.06
C THR A 39 -11.16 -3.13 11.28
N LYS A 40 -11.60 -3.84 10.23
CA LYS A 40 -12.09 -5.21 10.35
C LYS A 40 -11.01 -6.18 10.81
N LEU A 41 -9.78 -6.03 10.31
CA LEU A 41 -8.65 -6.87 10.65
C LEU A 41 -8.13 -6.61 12.08
N THR A 42 -8.26 -5.37 12.58
CA THR A 42 -7.79 -4.96 13.91
C THR A 42 -8.86 -4.98 15.00
N ALA A 43 -10.15 -4.98 14.63
CA ALA A 43 -11.28 -5.07 15.55
C ALA A 43 -11.22 -6.22 16.59
N PRO A 44 -10.64 -7.41 16.31
CA PRO A 44 -10.65 -8.51 17.27
C PRO A 44 -9.72 -8.32 18.46
N VAL A 45 -8.81 -7.34 18.44
CA VAL A 45 -7.72 -7.26 19.41
C VAL A 45 -7.40 -5.81 19.78
N GLU A 46 -7.55 -5.45 21.06
CA GLU A 46 -6.92 -4.26 21.65
C GLU A 46 -5.43 -4.50 21.90
N ALA A 47 -4.71 -5.00 20.89
CA ALA A 47 -3.27 -5.22 20.98
C ALA A 47 -2.53 -4.26 20.05
N ASP A 48 -1.33 -3.91 20.49
CA ASP A 48 -0.36 -3.16 19.70
C ASP A 48 0.26 -4.04 18.60
N GLU A 49 -0.02 -5.33 18.63
CA GLU A 49 0.53 -6.29 17.69
C GLU A 49 -0.50 -7.35 17.33
N ILE A 50 -0.70 -7.52 16.03
CA ILE A 50 -1.61 -8.51 15.46
C ILE A 50 -0.81 -9.39 14.52
N ARG A 51 -0.88 -10.69 14.77
CA ARG A 51 -0.23 -11.73 13.97
C ARG A 51 -1.30 -12.66 13.42
N PHE A 52 -1.20 -12.97 12.14
CA PHE A 52 -2.08 -13.94 11.49
C PHE A 52 -1.34 -14.62 10.34
N MET A 53 -1.83 -15.79 9.98
CA MET A 53 -1.27 -16.60 8.91
C MET A 53 -2.14 -16.48 7.66
N VAL A 54 -1.51 -16.46 6.49
CA VAL A 54 -2.19 -16.62 5.20
C VAL A 54 -1.55 -17.77 4.46
N THR A 55 -2.37 -18.68 3.95
CA THR A 55 -1.92 -19.88 3.22
C THR A 55 -2.41 -19.83 1.78
N ARG A 56 -1.51 -19.93 0.80
CA ARG A 56 -1.86 -20.02 -0.62
C ARG A 56 -0.87 -20.94 -1.34
N ALA A 57 -1.40 -21.83 -2.18
CA ALA A 57 -0.60 -22.73 -3.02
C ALA A 57 0.52 -23.48 -2.23
N ASN A 58 0.17 -23.99 -1.05
CA ASN A 58 1.08 -24.70 -0.14
C ASN A 58 2.22 -23.86 0.45
N GLN A 59 2.16 -22.53 0.30
CA GLN A 59 3.04 -21.58 0.95
C GLN A 59 2.28 -20.87 2.07
N GLN A 60 3.02 -20.58 3.15
CA GLN A 60 2.49 -19.95 4.34
C GLN A 60 3.28 -18.69 4.64
N TRP A 61 2.56 -17.62 4.94
CA TRP A 61 3.16 -16.36 5.35
C TRP A 61 2.59 -15.91 6.68
N LEU A 62 3.50 -15.57 7.58
CA LEU A 62 3.19 -14.86 8.80
C LEU A 62 3.12 -13.38 8.49
N HIS A 63 1.96 -12.80 8.73
CA HIS A 63 1.72 -11.38 8.60
C HIS A 63 1.71 -10.74 9.99
N LEU A 64 2.36 -9.58 10.08
CA LEU A 64 2.51 -8.84 11.31
C LEU A 64 2.10 -7.39 11.07
N LEU A 65 1.05 -6.97 11.78
CA LEU A 65 0.66 -5.56 11.93
C LEU A 65 1.07 -5.10 13.34
N ARG A 66 1.90 -4.07 13.41
CA ARG A 66 2.35 -3.49 14.67
C ARG A 66 1.99 -2.02 14.74
N VAL A 67 1.34 -1.60 15.81
CA VAL A 67 1.14 -0.18 16.13
C VAL A 67 2.47 0.42 16.55
N THR A 68 2.92 1.44 15.82
CA THR A 68 4.16 2.16 16.12
C THR A 68 3.90 3.50 16.81
N GLU A 69 2.72 4.08 16.62
CA GLU A 69 2.34 5.36 17.19
C GLU A 69 0.82 5.44 17.32
N ARG A 70 0.32 5.95 18.45
CA ARG A 70 -1.07 6.36 18.63
C ARG A 70 -1.14 7.83 18.99
N SER A 71 -1.98 8.55 18.28
CA SER A 71 -2.37 9.93 18.53
C SER A 71 -3.90 10.01 18.60
N PRO A 72 -4.50 11.10 19.13
CA PRO A 72 -5.95 11.17 19.36
C PRO A 72 -6.82 10.86 18.14
N TYR A 73 -6.35 11.22 16.94
CA TYR A 73 -7.09 11.03 15.68
C TYR A 73 -6.37 10.15 14.67
N THR A 74 -5.17 9.65 14.98
CA THR A 74 -4.40 8.85 14.03
C THR A 74 -3.65 7.71 14.69
N THR A 75 -3.60 6.57 14.01
CA THR A 75 -2.75 5.43 14.37
C THR A 75 -1.78 5.12 13.25
N THR A 76 -0.49 5.04 13.56
CA THR A 76 0.55 4.61 12.61
C THR A 76 0.83 3.12 12.84
N LEU A 77 0.85 2.35 11.74
CA LEU A 77 1.09 0.91 11.76
C LEU A 77 2.31 0.57 10.90
N GLU A 78 3.10 -0.42 11.31
CA GLU A 78 4.03 -1.13 10.45
C GLU A 78 3.39 -2.45 10.02
N LEU A 79 3.39 -2.68 8.70
CA LEU A 79 2.98 -3.93 8.10
C LEU A 79 4.18 -4.68 7.53
N SER A 80 4.33 -5.94 7.92
CA SER A 80 5.40 -6.81 7.44
C SER A 80 4.92 -8.24 7.21
N ARG A 81 5.69 -8.99 6.41
CA ARG A 81 5.41 -10.39 6.06
C ARG A 81 6.69 -11.20 6.11
N THR A 82 6.62 -12.35 6.78
CA THR A 82 7.70 -13.34 6.84
C THR A 82 7.19 -14.66 6.26
N SER A 83 7.95 -15.27 5.37
CA SER A 83 7.61 -16.61 4.89
C SER A 83 7.92 -17.66 5.96
N VAL A 84 7.05 -18.66 6.08
CA VAL A 84 7.28 -19.81 6.95
C VAL A 84 7.81 -20.97 6.09
N GLY A 85 9.00 -21.48 6.38
CA GLY A 85 9.67 -22.57 5.64
C GLY A 85 10.86 -22.14 4.77
N GLN A 86 11.28 -23.00 3.84
CA GLN A 86 12.36 -22.72 2.88
C GLN A 86 11.88 -21.75 1.80
N SER A 87 11.77 -20.47 2.16
CA SER A 87 11.60 -19.41 1.17
C SER A 87 12.94 -18.92 0.68
N SER A 88 13.03 -18.63 -0.61
CA SER A 88 14.17 -17.92 -1.13
C SER A 88 14.19 -16.49 -0.57
N GLN A 89 15.29 -16.10 0.10
CA GLN A 89 15.46 -14.76 0.70
C GLN A 89 15.31 -13.60 -0.30
N TRP A 90 15.41 -13.85 -1.60
CA TRP A 90 15.36 -12.83 -2.65
C TRP A 90 13.97 -12.19 -2.86
N LEU A 91 12.89 -12.82 -2.37
CA LEU A 91 11.52 -12.31 -2.53
C LEU A 91 10.86 -12.02 -1.17
N SER A 92 11.48 -11.14 -0.38
CA SER A 92 10.84 -10.59 0.81
C SER A 92 9.86 -9.48 0.42
N MET A 93 8.72 -9.41 1.13
CA MET A 93 7.80 -8.30 0.93
C MET A 93 8.35 -7.07 1.64
N PRO A 94 8.35 -5.90 1.00
CA PRO A 94 8.78 -4.68 1.65
C PRO A 94 7.89 -4.36 2.84
N LYS A 95 8.50 -3.89 3.92
CA LYS A 95 7.76 -3.32 5.05
C LYS A 95 7.03 -2.06 4.61
N LEU A 96 5.74 -1.98 4.93
CA LEU A 96 4.92 -0.79 4.69
C LEU A 96 4.67 -0.04 6.00
N THR A 97 4.81 1.27 5.97
CA THR A 97 4.31 2.14 7.04
C THR A 97 2.97 2.70 6.62
N LEU A 98 1.94 2.45 7.42
CA LEU A 98 0.57 2.85 7.17
C LEU A 98 0.14 3.90 8.19
N ARG A 99 -0.80 4.76 7.82
CA ARG A 99 -1.51 5.62 8.78
C ARG A 99 -3.00 5.52 8.59
N MET A 100 -3.70 5.31 9.70
CA MET A 100 -5.14 5.40 9.80
C MET A 100 -5.49 6.76 10.39
N TYR A 101 -6.39 7.49 9.75
CA TYR A 101 -7.02 8.73 10.22
C TYR A 101 -8.44 8.38 10.66
N HIS A 102 -8.70 8.47 11.95
CA HIS A 102 -9.96 7.99 12.55
C HIS A 102 -11.11 8.99 12.41
N ASP A 103 -10.79 10.26 12.31
CA ASP A 103 -11.71 11.37 12.06
C ASP A 103 -12.24 11.34 10.62
N ALA A 104 -11.34 11.19 9.64
CA ALA A 104 -11.68 11.11 8.22
C ALA A 104 -12.05 9.70 7.77
N LYS A 105 -11.80 8.67 8.60
CA LYS A 105 -11.96 7.24 8.26
C LYS A 105 -11.19 6.84 7.01
N LEU A 106 -9.93 7.28 6.92
CA LEU A 106 -9.03 7.02 5.79
C LEU A 106 -7.81 6.22 6.25
N ALA A 107 -7.30 5.34 5.41
CA ALA A 107 -6.02 4.69 5.63
C ALA A 107 -5.16 4.68 4.37
N GLU A 108 -3.89 5.05 4.53
CA GLU A 108 -2.95 5.17 3.40
C GLU A 108 -1.57 4.61 3.74
N VAL A 109 -0.81 4.27 2.69
CA VAL A 109 0.61 3.94 2.78
C VAL A 109 1.42 5.24 2.85
N LEU A 110 2.16 5.46 3.94
CA LEU A 110 3.07 6.60 4.11
C LEU A 110 4.46 6.35 3.54
N ALA A 111 4.92 5.10 3.59
CA ALA A 111 6.25 4.70 3.17
C ALA A 111 6.34 3.20 2.88
N TRP A 112 7.33 2.81 2.07
CA TRP A 112 7.79 1.43 1.94
C TRP A 112 9.32 1.37 2.03
N GLU A 113 9.90 0.41 2.75
CA GLU A 113 11.35 0.16 2.84
C GLU A 113 12.27 1.40 2.71
N GLY A 114 12.08 2.39 3.59
CA GLY A 114 12.91 3.60 3.61
C GLY A 114 12.53 4.68 2.60
N HIS A 115 11.71 4.38 1.58
CA HIS A 115 11.10 5.36 0.69
C HIS A 115 9.92 6.05 1.39
N LYS A 116 10.17 7.29 1.85
CA LYS A 116 9.22 8.11 2.59
C LYS A 116 8.76 9.32 1.76
N ARG A 117 7.75 10.04 2.27
CA ARG A 117 7.25 11.30 1.68
C ARG A 117 6.72 11.11 0.26
N LEU A 118 5.84 10.12 0.12
CA LEU A 118 5.22 9.78 -1.15
C LEU A 118 4.38 10.93 -1.68
N ARG A 119 4.66 11.33 -2.92
CA ARG A 119 3.93 12.41 -3.58
C ARG A 119 2.69 11.84 -4.28
N PRO A 120 1.58 12.59 -4.33
CA PRO A 120 0.40 12.19 -5.10
C PRO A 120 0.71 11.98 -6.59
N ARG A 121 1.78 12.60 -7.08
CA ARG A 121 2.24 12.51 -8.46
C ARG A 121 3.75 12.71 -8.56
N TYR A 122 4.37 11.99 -9.50
CA TYR A 122 5.74 12.21 -9.95
C TYR A 122 5.78 12.58 -11.44
N ASP A 123 6.79 13.35 -11.84
CA ASP A 123 7.17 13.44 -13.24
C ASP A 123 7.98 12.21 -13.63
N TYR A 124 7.85 11.75 -14.87
CA TYR A 124 8.57 10.58 -15.37
C TYR A 124 9.31 10.94 -16.68
N PRO A 125 10.58 10.51 -16.84
CA PRO A 125 11.39 9.79 -15.85
C PRO A 125 11.85 10.67 -14.68
N ASN A 126 12.12 10.06 -13.52
CA ASN A 126 12.76 10.70 -12.37
C ASN A 126 13.91 9.83 -11.85
N GLN A 127 14.85 10.41 -11.09
CA GLN A 127 16.05 9.72 -10.60
C GLN A 127 15.73 8.50 -9.71
N SER A 128 14.58 8.53 -9.02
CA SER A 128 14.12 7.43 -8.17
C SER A 128 13.28 6.40 -8.94
N MET A 129 13.07 6.60 -10.24
CA MET A 129 12.30 5.74 -11.14
C MET A 129 10.85 5.48 -10.71
N TYR A 130 10.25 6.36 -9.91
CA TYR A 130 8.86 6.25 -9.50
C TYR A 130 7.91 6.45 -10.67
N GLN A 131 6.83 5.68 -10.71
CA GLN A 131 5.78 5.91 -11.69
C GLN A 131 5.02 7.20 -11.38
N SER A 132 4.34 7.74 -12.40
CA SER A 132 3.61 9.00 -12.22
C SER A 132 2.50 8.90 -11.17
N ASP A 133 1.91 7.71 -10.99
CA ASP A 133 0.80 7.38 -10.10
C ASP A 133 1.20 6.48 -8.93
N GLU A 134 2.49 6.45 -8.56
CA GLU A 134 3.07 5.57 -7.54
C GLU A 134 2.25 5.49 -6.24
N LYS A 135 1.79 6.66 -5.74
CA LYS A 135 0.98 6.75 -4.52
C LYS A 135 -0.33 5.97 -4.62
N TYR A 136 -1.00 6.06 -5.76
CA TYR A 136 -2.23 5.33 -6.01
C TYR A 136 -1.95 3.82 -6.08
N GLN A 137 -0.91 3.41 -6.80
CA GLN A 137 -0.53 2.00 -6.91
C GLN A 137 -0.24 1.37 -5.55
N LEU A 138 0.44 2.08 -4.65
CA LEU A 138 0.73 1.58 -3.29
C LEU A 138 -0.52 1.45 -2.42
N ASN A 139 -1.44 2.43 -2.48
CA ASN A 139 -2.70 2.34 -1.75
C ASN A 139 -3.59 1.20 -2.30
N ARG A 140 -3.61 1.01 -3.62
CA ARG A 140 -4.31 -0.11 -4.24
C ARG A 140 -3.69 -1.46 -3.85
N PHE A 141 -2.36 -1.55 -3.88
CA PHE A 141 -1.62 -2.75 -3.46
C PHE A 141 -1.95 -3.11 -2.00
N LEU A 142 -1.99 -2.13 -1.11
CA LEU A 142 -2.43 -2.35 0.26
C LEU A 142 -3.85 -2.92 0.31
N GLY A 143 -4.78 -2.40 -0.50
CA GLY A 143 -6.16 -2.89 -0.56
C GLY A 143 -6.27 -4.34 -1.02
N GLU A 144 -5.56 -4.70 -2.10
CA GLU A 144 -5.49 -6.07 -2.61
C GLU A 144 -4.89 -7.02 -1.56
N TRP A 145 -3.84 -6.57 -0.88
CA TRP A 145 -3.22 -7.34 0.20
C TRP A 145 -4.16 -7.53 1.40
N LEU A 146 -4.86 -6.48 1.84
CA LEU A 146 -5.79 -6.56 2.96
C LEU A 146 -6.99 -7.46 2.63
N ASN A 147 -7.50 -7.40 1.39
CA ASN A 147 -8.55 -8.32 0.94
C ASN A 147 -8.08 -9.78 1.05
N LEU A 148 -6.89 -10.09 0.53
CA LEU A 148 -6.32 -11.43 0.64
C LEU A 148 -6.22 -11.87 2.11
N CYS A 149 -5.78 -10.98 2.99
CA CYS A 149 -5.64 -11.26 4.42
C CYS A 149 -6.99 -11.49 5.11
N LEU A 150 -8.04 -10.77 4.71
CA LEU A 150 -9.38 -10.96 5.26
C LEU A 150 -10.07 -12.23 4.74
N GLU A 151 -9.76 -12.65 3.51
CA GLU A 151 -10.35 -13.84 2.88
C GLU A 151 -9.67 -15.14 3.31
N GLN A 152 -8.35 -15.13 3.48
CA GLN A 152 -7.53 -16.33 3.70
C GLN A 152 -6.77 -16.31 5.04
N GLY A 153 -6.91 -15.24 5.81
CA GLY A 153 -6.30 -15.08 7.12
C GLY A 153 -6.90 -16.02 8.16
N HIS A 154 -6.03 -16.66 8.94
CA HIS A 154 -6.40 -17.53 10.05
C HIS A 154 -5.47 -17.29 11.24
N ALA A 155 -5.88 -17.71 12.43
CA ALA A 155 -5.12 -17.47 13.65
C ALA A 155 -3.81 -18.29 13.63
N VAL A 156 -2.74 -17.75 14.22
CA VAL A 156 -1.41 -18.40 14.24
C VAL A 156 -1.43 -19.79 14.90
N GLY A 157 -2.42 -20.07 15.76
CA GLY A 157 -2.58 -21.35 16.46
C GLY A 157 -3.46 -22.40 15.76
N GLU A 158 -4.10 -22.09 14.63
CA GLU A 158 -5.05 -23.01 13.96
C GLU A 158 -4.38 -24.11 13.13
N LEU A 159 -3.05 -24.20 13.16
CA LEU A 159 -2.28 -25.27 12.52
C LEU A 159 -1.61 -26.15 13.57
N ALA A 160 -2.42 -26.73 14.45
CA ALA A 160 -2.08 -27.94 15.20
C ALA A 160 -2.94 -29.08 14.68
N SER A 161 -2.51 -29.73 13.58
CA SER A 161 -2.78 -31.13 13.21
C SER A 161 -2.27 -31.40 11.80
N PHE A 162 -1.04 -31.88 11.69
CA PHE A 162 -0.63 -32.94 10.75
C PHE A 162 0.36 -33.83 11.48
#